data_AF-A0A957WD04-F1
#
_entry.id   AF-A0A957WD04-F1
#
_cell.length_a   1.000
_cell.length_b   1.000
_cell.length_c   1.000
_cell.angle_alpha   90.00
_cell.angle_beta   90.00
_cell.angle_gamma   90.00
#
_symmetry.space_group_name_H-M   'P 1'
#
loop_
_entity.id
_entity.type
_entity.pdbx_description
1 polymer ?
#
loop_
_entity_poly.entity_id
_entity_poly.type
_entity_poly.pdbx_seq_one_letter_code
_entity_poly.pdbx_strand_id
1 'polypeptide(L)'
;MFAPRNLNTLFSLPILMTLLLTGCGVFGATVSEPPLPTIVAATETPPVDPTSSPLPPTAPPTEAESDAQVAVELAPGGDPPATPTELPPSPTSSPLSPTATSPSPAQLPALDAITLRLDPVADGFTKPLYLTHAGDGSGRLFVVEQAGRIMI
;
A
#
# COMPACT_ATOMS: atom_id res chain seq x y z
N MET A 1 -58.85 -9.37 -22.61
CA MET A 1 -58.29 -9.01 -21.29
C MET A 1 -57.01 -9.84 -21.12
N PHE A 2 -55.88 -9.32 -21.62
CA PHE A 2 -54.57 -9.99 -21.53
C PHE A 2 -53.88 -9.53 -20.24
N ALA A 3 -53.65 -10.45 -19.31
CA ALA A 3 -52.89 -10.16 -18.09
C ALA A 3 -51.42 -9.86 -18.45
N PRO A 4 -50.78 -8.86 -17.82
CA PRO A 4 -49.36 -8.59 -18.04
C PRO A 4 -48.53 -9.75 -17.48
N ARG A 5 -47.92 -10.55 -18.36
CA ARG A 5 -46.94 -11.57 -17.97
C ARG A 5 -45.66 -10.86 -17.56
N ASN A 6 -45.40 -10.82 -16.25
CA ASN A 6 -44.17 -10.28 -15.67
C ASN A 6 -42.94 -11.00 -16.25
N LEU A 7 -42.08 -10.26 -16.96
CA LEU A 7 -40.89 -10.76 -17.63
C LEU A 7 -39.90 -11.44 -16.66
N ASN A 8 -39.93 -11.06 -15.38
CA ASN A 8 -39.12 -11.67 -14.32
C ASN A 8 -39.48 -13.13 -14.01
N THR A 9 -40.71 -13.58 -14.29
CA THR A 9 -41.12 -14.97 -14.01
C THR A 9 -40.63 -15.94 -15.09
N LEU A 10 -40.39 -15.44 -16.31
CA LEU A 10 -39.89 -16.24 -17.44
C LEU A 10 -38.38 -16.53 -17.37
N PHE A 11 -37.59 -15.66 -16.72
CA PHE A 11 -36.15 -15.88 -16.51
C PHE A 11 -35.80 -16.65 -15.24
N SER A 12 -36.66 -16.63 -14.21
CA SER A 12 -36.41 -17.33 -12.94
C SER A 12 -36.53 -18.85 -13.07
N LEU A 13 -37.49 -19.33 -13.88
CA LEU A 13 -37.77 -20.75 -14.05
C LEU A 13 -36.65 -21.57 -14.73
N PRO A 14 -35.97 -21.09 -15.80
CA PRO A 14 -34.84 -21.82 -16.35
C PRO A 14 -33.63 -21.79 -15.39
N ILE A 15 -33.32 -20.66 -14.74
CA ILE A 15 -32.16 -20.54 -13.84
C ILE A 15 -32.29 -21.45 -12.61
N LEU A 16 -33.49 -21.53 -12.03
CA LEU A 16 -33.77 -22.43 -10.90
C LEU A 16 -33.66 -23.91 -11.32
N MET A 17 -34.05 -24.24 -12.55
CA MET A 17 -33.95 -25.60 -13.08
C MET A 17 -32.48 -25.99 -13.35
N THR A 18 -31.64 -25.09 -13.86
CA THR A 18 -30.20 -25.37 -14.07
C THR A 18 -29.44 -25.58 -12.74
N LEU A 19 -29.84 -24.86 -11.68
CA LEU A 19 -29.21 -24.99 -10.36
C LEU A 19 -29.53 -26.33 -9.68
N LEU A 20 -30.74 -26.88 -9.90
CA LEU A 20 -31.15 -28.17 -9.34
C LEU A 20 -30.52 -29.39 -10.04
N LEU A 21 -30.17 -29.29 -11.33
CA LEU A 21 -29.57 -30.42 -12.06
C LEU A 21 -28.04 -30.58 -11.85
N THR A 22 -27.35 -29.56 -11.34
CA THR A 22 -25.87 -29.60 -11.15
C THR A 22 -25.46 -30.03 -9.73
N GLY A 23 -26.42 -30.43 -8.88
CA GLY A 23 -26.21 -30.75 -7.46
C GLY A 23 -25.89 -32.20 -7.11
N CYS A 24 -25.81 -33.13 -8.06
CA CYS A 24 -25.51 -34.55 -7.78
C CYS A 24 -24.07 -34.91 -8.17
N GLY A 25 -23.11 -34.46 -7.36
CA GLY A 25 -21.70 -34.86 -7.41
C GLY A 25 -21.23 -35.27 -6.02
N VAL A 26 -21.57 -36.50 -5.63
CA VAL A 26 -21.12 -37.19 -4.43
C VAL A 26 -19.60 -37.42 -4.51
N PHE A 27 -18.85 -36.91 -3.52
CA PHE A 27 -17.56 -37.49 -3.13
C PHE A 27 -17.57 -37.65 -1.60
N GLY A 28 -18.23 -38.72 -1.16
CA GLY A 28 -18.13 -39.22 0.20
C GLY A 28 -17.14 -40.38 0.24
N ALA A 29 -16.17 -40.28 1.16
CA ALA A 29 -15.32 -41.32 1.77
C ALA A 29 -13.91 -40.73 1.96
N THR A 30 -13.15 -40.86 3.05
CA THR A 30 -13.25 -41.48 4.37
C THR A 30 -11.98 -41.01 5.10
N VAL A 31 -12.07 -40.74 6.40
CA VAL A 31 -11.00 -40.95 7.41
C VAL A 31 -9.64 -40.26 7.18
N SER A 32 -9.32 -39.28 8.02
CA SER A 32 -8.17 -39.40 8.95
C SER A 32 -8.21 -38.26 9.96
N GLU A 33 -8.80 -38.53 11.12
CA GLU A 33 -8.59 -37.75 12.34
C GLU A 33 -7.10 -37.84 12.70
N PRO A 34 -6.36 -36.73 12.83
CA PRO A 34 -5.00 -36.79 13.35
C PRO A 34 -5.08 -37.22 14.82
N PRO A 35 -4.26 -38.18 15.29
CA PRO A 35 -4.29 -38.57 16.68
C PRO A 35 -3.97 -37.36 17.56
N LEU A 36 -4.72 -37.24 18.66
CA LEU A 36 -4.41 -36.35 19.78
C LEU A 36 -2.90 -36.43 20.09
N PRO A 37 -2.21 -35.30 20.31
CA PRO A 37 -0.85 -35.35 20.78
C PRO A 37 -0.83 -36.09 22.13
N THR A 38 -0.14 -37.23 22.14
CA THR A 38 0.25 -37.93 23.37
C THR A 38 1.07 -36.95 24.20
N ILE A 39 0.49 -36.49 25.31
CA ILE A 39 1.16 -35.62 26.27
C ILE A 39 2.22 -36.48 26.95
N VAL A 40 3.46 -36.43 26.45
CA VAL A 40 4.60 -37.00 27.16
C VAL A 40 4.79 -36.15 28.41
N ALA A 41 4.51 -36.76 29.55
CA ALA A 41 4.86 -36.24 30.86
C ALA A 41 6.39 -36.06 30.91
N ALA A 42 6.84 -34.82 30.75
CA ALA A 42 8.18 -34.41 31.16
C ALA A 42 8.08 -33.95 32.62
N THR A 43 8.85 -34.66 33.43
CA THR A 43 9.04 -34.54 34.87
C THR A 43 9.44 -33.12 35.28
N GLU A 44 9.02 -32.76 36.50
CA GLU A 44 9.23 -31.50 37.23
C GLU A 44 10.58 -30.80 36.99
N THR A 45 10.53 -29.47 36.95
CA THR A 45 11.66 -28.58 37.25
C THR A 45 11.11 -27.50 38.22
N PRO A 46 11.83 -27.18 39.32
CA PRO A 46 11.32 -26.55 40.55
C PRO A 46 10.68 -25.14 40.40
N PRO A 47 9.93 -24.67 41.42
CA PRO A 47 9.21 -23.40 41.39
C PRO A 47 10.16 -22.21 41.25
N VAL A 48 9.96 -21.40 40.20
CA VAL A 48 10.51 -20.04 40.15
C VAL A 48 9.61 -19.11 40.95
N ASP A 49 10.24 -18.51 41.94
CA ASP A 49 9.74 -17.58 42.97
C ASP A 49 8.93 -16.41 42.39
N PRO A 50 7.66 -16.20 42.76
CA PRO A 50 6.93 -14.97 42.43
C PRO A 50 7.23 -13.90 43.49
N THR A 51 8.42 -13.29 43.42
CA THR A 51 8.75 -12.10 44.22
C THR A 51 8.74 -10.85 43.34
N SER A 52 7.58 -10.20 43.36
CA SER A 52 7.33 -8.75 43.34
C SER A 52 8.46 -7.80 42.97
N SER A 53 8.24 -7.00 41.92
CA SER A 53 8.48 -5.55 42.02
C SER A 53 7.55 -4.77 41.08
N PRO A 54 6.45 -4.18 41.56
CA PRO A 54 5.68 -3.22 40.78
C PRO A 54 6.53 -1.95 40.60
N LEU A 55 6.72 -1.52 39.35
CA LEU A 55 7.27 -0.18 39.08
C LEU A 55 6.31 0.87 39.67
N PRO A 56 6.80 1.88 40.42
CA PRO A 56 5.97 2.98 40.86
C PRO A 56 5.53 3.83 39.65
N PRO A 57 4.26 4.29 39.59
CA PRO A 57 3.91 5.42 38.75
C PRO A 57 4.41 6.69 39.45
N THR A 58 5.39 7.39 38.87
CA THR A 58 5.82 8.70 39.36
C THR A 58 5.83 9.70 38.21
N ALA A 59 4.72 10.45 38.15
CA ALA A 59 4.50 11.82 37.67
C ALA A 59 5.05 12.29 36.30
N PRO A 60 4.20 12.91 35.44
CA PRO A 60 4.64 13.94 34.48
C PRO A 60 4.67 15.33 35.16
N PRO A 61 5.04 16.41 34.46
CA PRO A 61 6.31 16.74 33.80
C PRO A 61 7.04 17.86 34.56
N THR A 62 8.38 17.95 34.47
CA THR A 62 9.10 19.18 34.86
C THR A 62 9.49 19.91 33.60
N GLU A 63 8.75 20.98 33.31
CA GLU A 63 9.19 22.09 32.48
C GLU A 63 10.56 22.56 32.98
N ALA A 64 11.54 22.49 32.10
CA ALA A 64 12.73 23.32 32.17
C ALA A 64 12.93 23.90 30.78
N GLU A 65 12.26 25.03 30.55
CA GLU A 65 12.70 26.01 29.57
C GLU A 65 14.17 26.32 29.86
N SER A 66 15.05 26.04 28.89
CA SER A 66 16.41 26.56 28.90
C SER A 66 16.66 27.21 27.56
N ASP A 67 16.18 28.45 27.50
CA ASP A 67 16.63 29.47 26.57
C ASP A 67 18.16 29.58 26.65
N ALA A 68 18.84 29.19 25.57
CA ALA A 68 20.25 29.46 25.39
C ALA A 68 20.51 29.64 23.89
N GLN A 69 20.02 30.76 23.38
CA GLN A 69 20.60 31.41 22.22
C GLN A 69 22.09 31.66 22.50
N VAL A 70 22.97 30.99 21.77
CA VAL A 70 24.36 31.43 21.62
C VAL A 70 24.53 31.88 20.18
N ALA A 71 24.39 33.18 20.01
CA ALA A 71 24.91 33.91 18.87
C ALA A 71 26.42 33.63 18.78
N VAL A 72 26.87 33.08 17.65
CA VAL A 72 28.28 33.16 17.27
C VAL A 72 28.42 34.30 16.29
N GLU A 73 29.10 35.30 16.83
CA GLU A 73 29.52 36.57 16.31
C GLU A 73 30.22 36.49 14.95
N LEU A 74 29.84 37.45 14.10
CA LEU A 74 30.50 37.80 12.86
C LEU A 74 31.94 38.23 13.11
N ALA A 75 32.89 37.62 12.42
CA ALA A 75 34.21 38.19 12.21
C ALA A 75 34.61 38.11 10.73
N PRO A 76 35.42 39.08 10.26
CA PRO A 76 35.30 39.65 8.93
C PRO A 76 36.39 39.19 7.96
N GLY A 77 36.14 39.42 6.66
CA GLY A 77 37.16 39.88 5.73
C GLY A 77 38.16 38.84 5.25
N GLY A 78 38.00 38.40 4.00
CA GLY A 78 39.04 37.63 3.33
C GLY A 78 38.68 37.18 1.92
N ASP A 79 38.20 38.08 1.07
CA ASP A 79 38.27 37.90 -0.38
C ASP A 79 38.78 39.23 -0.97
N PRO A 80 39.57 39.28 -2.07
CA PRO A 80 40.28 38.24 -2.81
C PRO A 80 41.77 38.60 -3.02
N PRO A 81 42.56 37.75 -3.70
CA PRO A 81 43.40 38.29 -4.77
C PRO A 81 42.84 37.89 -6.13
N ALA A 82 42.31 38.90 -6.81
CA ALA A 82 41.94 38.88 -8.21
C ALA A 82 43.13 38.42 -9.07
N THR A 83 43.00 37.26 -9.70
CA THR A 83 43.82 36.92 -10.86
C THR A 83 43.24 37.67 -12.07
N PRO A 84 44.04 38.47 -12.80
CA PRO A 84 43.57 39.20 -13.97
C PRO A 84 43.19 38.24 -15.10
N THR A 85 41.92 38.31 -15.49
CA THR A 85 41.44 38.41 -16.88
C THR A 85 42.32 37.76 -17.96
N GLU A 86 42.08 36.49 -18.25
CA GLU A 86 42.25 35.98 -19.60
C GLU A 86 40.89 36.09 -20.31
N LEU A 87 40.77 37.08 -21.21
CA LEU A 87 39.59 37.24 -22.06
C LEU A 87 39.56 36.06 -23.06
N PRO A 88 38.57 35.16 -23.00
CA PRO A 88 38.39 34.19 -24.07
C PRO A 88 38.12 34.93 -25.39
N PRO A 89 38.56 34.41 -26.54
CA PRO A 89 38.20 34.99 -27.83
C PRO A 89 36.69 34.97 -27.95
N SER A 90 36.10 36.13 -28.23
CA SER A 90 34.67 36.28 -28.45
C SER A 90 34.28 35.40 -29.64
N PRO A 91 33.47 34.32 -29.47
CA PRO A 91 32.99 33.57 -30.61
C PRO A 91 32.12 34.53 -31.43
N THR A 92 32.52 34.76 -32.68
CA THR A 92 31.71 35.46 -33.68
C THR A 92 30.34 34.78 -33.73
N SER A 93 29.38 35.37 -33.02
CA SER A 93 27.99 34.95 -33.04
C SER A 93 27.40 35.50 -34.33
N SER A 94 27.56 34.76 -35.43
CA SER A 94 26.65 34.94 -36.57
C SER A 94 25.23 34.73 -36.03
N PRO A 95 24.29 35.67 -36.20
CA PRO A 95 22.90 35.39 -35.90
C PRO A 95 22.44 34.33 -36.90
N LEU A 96 22.47 33.06 -36.49
CA LEU A 96 21.68 32.02 -37.13
C LEU A 96 20.24 32.44 -36.93
N SER A 97 19.63 32.99 -37.97
CA SER A 97 18.18 33.19 -38.00
C SER A 97 17.56 31.85 -37.63
N PRO A 98 16.83 31.73 -36.50
CA PRO A 98 16.16 30.49 -36.19
C PRO A 98 15.20 30.26 -37.36
N THR A 99 15.47 29.23 -38.14
CA THR A 99 14.45 28.70 -39.04
C THR A 99 13.30 28.34 -38.13
N ALA A 100 12.20 29.09 -38.22
CA ALA A 100 10.97 28.80 -37.52
C ALA A 100 10.42 27.50 -38.12
N THR A 101 10.97 26.38 -37.67
CA THR A 101 10.37 25.06 -37.85
C THR A 101 9.10 25.10 -37.04
N SER A 102 7.99 25.43 -37.72
CA SER A 102 6.65 25.32 -37.16
C SER A 102 6.54 23.91 -36.57
N PRO A 103 6.29 23.77 -35.25
CA PRO A 103 6.18 22.44 -34.66
C PRO A 103 4.99 21.74 -35.30
N SER A 104 5.26 20.61 -35.94
CA SER A 104 4.21 19.71 -36.37
C SER A 104 3.36 19.39 -35.14
N PRO A 105 2.01 19.51 -35.22
CA PRO A 105 1.17 19.24 -34.06
C PRO A 105 1.49 17.84 -33.53
N ALA A 106 1.87 17.77 -32.25
CA ALA A 106 2.18 16.51 -31.59
C ALA A 106 0.94 15.62 -31.66
N GLN A 107 1.03 14.52 -32.41
CA GLN A 107 -0.07 13.59 -32.54
C GLN A 107 -0.21 12.80 -31.23
N LEU A 108 -1.36 12.93 -30.58
CA LEU A 108 -1.67 12.17 -29.37
C LEU A 108 -1.73 10.68 -29.73
N PRO A 109 -1.17 9.79 -28.89
CA PRO A 109 -1.31 8.36 -29.11
C PRO A 109 -2.79 7.97 -29.11
N ALA A 110 -3.19 7.18 -30.11
CA ALA A 110 -4.55 6.64 -30.19
C ALA A 110 -4.78 5.64 -29.05
N LEU A 111 -5.89 5.77 -28.32
CA LEU A 111 -6.18 4.87 -27.20
C LEU A 111 -6.37 3.41 -27.65
N ASP A 112 -6.76 3.20 -28.91
CA ASP A 112 -6.91 1.87 -29.51
C ASP A 112 -5.57 1.11 -29.62
N ALA A 113 -4.43 1.81 -29.49
CA ALA A 113 -3.11 1.20 -29.44
C ALA A 113 -2.72 0.71 -28.02
N ILE A 114 -3.52 0.98 -26.99
CA ILE A 114 -3.23 0.63 -25.59
C ILE A 114 -3.94 -0.68 -25.24
N THR A 115 -3.16 -1.68 -24.85
CA THR A 115 -3.70 -2.94 -24.30
C THR A 115 -3.60 -2.92 -22.77
N LEU A 116 -4.75 -3.06 -22.10
CA LEU A 116 -4.83 -3.17 -20.63
C LEU A 116 -5.01 -4.63 -20.23
N ARG A 117 -4.26 -5.05 -19.21
CA ARG A 117 -4.41 -6.35 -18.55
C ARG A 117 -4.53 -6.13 -17.05
N LEU A 118 -5.40 -6.91 -16.42
CA LEU A 118 -5.54 -6.95 -14.98
C LEU A 118 -4.90 -8.25 -14.47
N ASP A 119 -4.01 -8.11 -13.50
CA ASP A 119 -3.40 -9.23 -12.80
C ASP A 119 -3.93 -9.31 -11.38
N PRO A 120 -4.49 -10.45 -10.96
CA PRO A 120 -4.91 -10.64 -9.57
C PRO A 120 -3.71 -10.50 -8.64
N VAL A 121 -3.86 -9.68 -7.60
CA VAL A 121 -2.84 -9.47 -6.56
C VAL A 121 -3.16 -10.24 -5.28
N ALA A 122 -4.45 -10.37 -4.94
CA ALA A 122 -4.95 -11.14 -3.81
C ALA A 122 -6.46 -11.40 -3.97
N ASP A 123 -6.97 -12.41 -3.26
CA ASP A 123 -8.37 -12.79 -3.23
C ASP A 123 -8.81 -13.21 -1.81
N GLY A 124 -10.04 -13.74 -1.66
CA GLY A 124 -10.56 -14.24 -0.39
C GLY A 124 -11.11 -13.19 0.59
N PHE A 125 -11.12 -11.90 0.22
CA PHE A 125 -11.65 -10.83 1.06
C PHE A 125 -13.19 -10.89 1.20
N THR A 126 -13.69 -10.65 2.40
CA THR A 126 -15.11 -10.54 2.70
C THR A 126 -15.54 -9.09 2.77
N LYS A 127 -16.25 -8.61 1.74
CA LYS A 127 -16.77 -7.23 1.64
C LYS A 127 -15.67 -6.17 1.90
N PRO A 128 -14.61 -6.14 1.08
CA PRO A 128 -13.55 -5.13 1.20
C PRO A 128 -14.11 -3.73 0.96
N LEU A 129 -13.67 -2.77 1.77
CA LEU A 129 -14.09 -1.36 1.73
C LEU A 129 -12.96 -0.43 1.30
N TYR A 130 -11.73 -0.73 1.71
CA TYR A 130 -10.60 0.15 1.46
C TYR A 130 -9.30 -0.64 1.32
N LEU A 131 -8.42 -0.15 0.45
CA LEU A 131 -7.07 -0.66 0.22
C LEU A 131 -6.09 0.48 0.42
N THR A 132 -5.06 0.28 1.22
CA THR A 132 -4.00 1.27 1.44
C THR A 132 -2.65 0.60 1.71
N HIS A 133 -1.62 1.40 1.96
CA HIS A 133 -0.30 0.97 2.38
C HIS A 133 0.16 1.79 3.59
N ALA A 134 1.16 1.32 4.32
CA ALA A 134 1.66 2.03 5.50
C ALA A 134 2.44 3.33 5.18
N GLY A 135 2.93 3.49 3.93
CA GLY A 135 3.78 4.64 3.56
C GLY A 135 5.20 4.56 4.13
N ASP A 136 5.58 3.39 4.66
CA ASP A 136 6.86 3.10 5.31
C ASP A 136 7.89 2.43 4.36
N GLY A 137 7.55 2.27 3.08
CA GLY A 137 8.39 1.58 2.10
C GLY A 137 8.41 0.04 2.22
N SER A 138 7.61 -0.56 3.12
CA SER A 138 7.57 -2.03 3.30
C SER A 138 6.89 -2.79 2.15
N GLY A 139 6.11 -2.09 1.31
CA GLY A 139 5.33 -2.71 0.24
C GLY A 139 4.09 -3.49 0.71
N ARG A 140 3.83 -3.53 2.02
CA ARG A 140 2.63 -4.19 2.57
C ARG A 140 1.37 -3.42 2.19
N LEU A 141 0.36 -4.17 1.79
CA LEU A 141 -0.98 -3.68 1.53
C LEU A 141 -1.87 -3.97 2.74
N PHE A 142 -2.87 -3.13 2.95
CA PHE A 142 -3.83 -3.28 4.03
C PHE A 142 -5.23 -3.19 3.44
N VAL A 143 -6.02 -4.25 3.61
CA VAL A 143 -7.42 -4.30 3.19
C VAL A 143 -8.31 -4.15 4.41
N VAL A 144 -9.17 -3.14 4.41
CA VAL A 144 -10.21 -2.96 5.43
C VAL A 144 -11.47 -3.69 4.97
N GLU A 145 -11.92 -4.68 5.73
CA GLU A 145 -13.18 -5.37 5.51
C GLU A 145 -14.32 -4.73 6.29
N GLN A 146 -15.54 -4.79 5.74
CA GLN A 146 -16.74 -4.25 6.41
C GLN A 146 -17.00 -4.84 7.80
N ALA A 147 -16.53 -6.05 8.08
CA ALA A 147 -16.61 -6.68 9.39
C ALA A 147 -15.72 -6.03 10.46
N GLY A 148 -14.92 -5.01 10.11
CA GLY A 148 -13.97 -4.35 11.01
C GLY A 148 -12.63 -5.09 11.14
N ARG A 149 -12.27 -5.91 10.14
CA ARG A 149 -10.97 -6.60 10.07
C ARG A 149 -10.02 -5.87 9.14
N ILE A 150 -8.72 -5.94 9.44
CA ILE A 150 -7.65 -5.48 8.55
C ILE A 150 -6.81 -6.70 8.15
N MET A 151 -6.72 -6.97 6.85
CA MET A 151 -5.88 -8.03 6.27
C MET A 151 -4.61 -7.43 5.67
N ILE A 152 -3.50 -8.16 5.73
CA ILE A 152 -2.19 -7.78 5.17
C ILE A 152 -1.76 -8.82 4.14
#